data_AF-A0A961A4A0-F1
#
_entry.id   AF-A0A961A4A0-F1
#
_cell.length_a   1.000
_cell.length_b   1.000
_cell.length_c   1.000
_cell.angle_alpha   90.00
_cell.angle_beta   90.00
_cell.angle_gamma   90.00
#
_symmetry.space_group_name_H-M   'P 1'
#
loop_
_entity.id
_entity.type
_entity.pdbx_description
1 polymer ?
#
loop_
_entity_poly.entity_id
_entity_poly.type
_entity_poly.pdbx_seq_one_letter_code
_entity_poly.pdbx_strand_id
1 'polypeptide(L)'
;MRTGRPTFIIPGLTAVLATLLFIACGGAGNFTPAPSEQNNLQVPQITVPQSQQELPVMEAAEQNRVLLRTPSLMDLSAGDEFTAVLHLDALEEIHQGVLRLQFDAARMEPIEVQPGEMLPTDMVRIADISRSGFIPLAFTALPGGSDIGEGSGELFRIRFRLLSAGSEAGRPGFQGESEFLQLRDNEGKRLSFELGTQAGGSNVN
;
A
#
# COMPACT_ATOMS: atom_id res chain seq x y z
N MET A 1 5.32 34.60 38.29
CA MET A 1 5.60 33.15 38.23
C MET A 1 5.37 32.69 36.80
N ARG A 2 6.44 32.53 36.03
CA ARG A 2 6.42 32.04 34.64
C ARG A 2 7.12 30.69 34.64
N THR A 3 6.38 29.61 34.43
CA THR A 3 6.92 28.26 34.31
C THR A 3 7.42 28.04 32.89
N GLY A 4 8.73 27.89 32.75
CA GLY A 4 9.41 27.60 31.48
C GLY A 4 9.13 26.18 30.97
N ARG A 5 8.97 26.06 29.66
CA ARG A 5 9.04 24.79 28.93
C ARG A 5 10.43 24.68 28.29
N PRO A 6 11.17 23.57 28.46
CA PRO A 6 12.41 23.35 27.72
C PRO A 6 12.12 22.87 26.30
N THR A 7 12.65 23.63 25.33
CA THR A 7 12.75 23.28 23.91
C THR A 7 13.92 22.31 23.73
N PHE A 8 13.66 21.12 23.20
CA PHE A 8 14.71 20.23 22.69
C PHE A 8 14.90 20.50 21.19
N ILE A 9 16.08 21.01 20.82
CA ILE A 9 16.55 21.13 19.44
C ILE A 9 17.64 20.07 19.26
N ILE A 10 17.43 19.14 18.33
CA ILE A 10 18.44 18.15 17.92
C ILE A 10 19.19 18.71 16.70
N PRO A 11 20.51 18.90 16.76
CA PRO A 11 21.31 19.30 15.61
C PRO A 11 21.86 18.07 14.86
N GLY A 12 21.94 18.13 13.53
CA GLY A 12 22.82 17.24 12.76
C GLY A 12 22.17 16.57 11.55
N LEU A 13 21.81 17.36 10.54
CA LEU A 13 21.56 16.86 9.18
C LEU A 13 22.88 16.98 8.40
N THR A 14 23.63 15.88 8.25
CA THR A 14 24.86 15.86 7.45
C THR A 14 24.58 15.11 6.14
N ALA A 15 24.54 15.87 5.05
CA ALA A 15 24.48 15.36 3.69
C ALA A 15 25.79 14.65 3.32
N VAL A 16 25.69 13.51 2.62
CA VAL A 16 26.84 12.88 1.94
C VAL A 16 26.49 12.72 0.47
N LEU A 17 27.05 13.62 -0.33
CA LEU A 17 27.14 13.55 -1.78
C LEU A 17 28.60 13.20 -2.09
N ALA A 18 28.87 12.07 -2.74
CA ALA A 18 30.21 11.72 -3.18
C ALA A 18 30.18 11.31 -4.67
N THR A 19 30.66 12.23 -5.48
CA THR A 19 30.98 12.10 -6.91
C THR A 19 32.23 11.24 -7.08
N LEU A 20 32.21 10.32 -8.04
CA LEU A 20 33.38 9.54 -8.46
C LEU A 20 33.70 9.86 -9.93
N LEU A 21 34.78 10.59 -10.14
CA LEU A 21 35.45 10.75 -11.43
C LEU A 21 36.96 10.85 -11.17
N PHE A 22 37.73 10.02 -11.87
CA PHE A 22 39.04 10.26 -12.49
C PHE A 22 39.85 8.97 -12.55
N ILE A 23 40.17 8.52 -13.77
CA ILE A 23 41.51 7.98 -14.08
C ILE A 23 41.94 8.59 -15.41
N ALA A 24 43.06 9.29 -15.38
CA ALA A 24 43.82 9.76 -16.54
C ALA A 24 45.22 9.14 -16.48
N CYS A 25 45.75 8.75 -17.64
CA CYS A 25 47.16 8.62 -18.02
C CYS A 25 47.13 8.62 -19.56
N GLY A 26 47.84 9.45 -20.34
CA GLY A 26 49.07 10.19 -20.15
C GLY A 26 50.04 9.79 -21.28
N GLY A 27 50.53 10.75 -22.08
CA GLY A 27 51.74 10.57 -22.92
C GLY A 27 51.62 11.03 -24.38
N ALA A 28 52.49 11.98 -24.78
CA ALA A 28 52.48 12.73 -26.04
C ALA A 28 53.39 12.14 -27.13
N GLY A 29 53.11 12.45 -28.40
CA GLY A 29 54.00 12.21 -29.55
C GLY A 29 53.43 12.76 -30.88
N ASN A 30 54.27 13.45 -31.67
CA ASN A 30 53.94 14.28 -32.84
C ASN A 30 53.80 13.52 -34.18
N PHE A 31 52.82 13.96 -34.98
CA PHE A 31 52.74 14.20 -36.44
C PHE A 31 53.17 13.20 -37.57
N THR A 32 52.15 12.95 -38.42
CA THR A 32 52.06 12.80 -39.90
C THR A 32 52.24 11.43 -40.62
N PRO A 33 51.47 11.19 -41.72
CA PRO A 33 50.96 9.87 -42.12
C PRO A 33 51.68 9.23 -43.33
N ALA A 34 51.46 7.93 -43.54
CA ALA A 34 51.78 7.22 -44.77
C ALA A 34 50.60 6.30 -45.20
N PRO A 35 50.42 6.02 -46.51
CA PRO A 35 49.17 5.53 -47.06
C PRO A 35 49.05 4.00 -47.12
N SER A 36 47.82 3.54 -46.89
CA SER A 36 47.14 2.31 -47.35
C SER A 36 47.98 1.07 -47.74
N GLU A 37 47.83 0.01 -46.94
CA GLU A 37 47.82 -1.37 -47.41
C GLU A 37 46.53 -2.06 -46.94
N GLN A 38 45.74 -2.54 -47.90
CA GLN A 38 44.71 -3.55 -47.67
C GLN A 38 45.43 -4.81 -47.15
N ASN A 39 45.05 -5.30 -45.98
CA ASN A 39 45.24 -6.70 -45.71
C ASN A 39 44.07 -7.29 -44.92
N ASN A 40 43.61 -8.39 -45.49
CA ASN A 40 42.39 -9.11 -45.21
C ASN A 40 42.60 -9.93 -43.93
N LEU A 41 42.04 -9.50 -42.81
CA LEU A 41 42.02 -10.28 -41.56
C LEU A 41 40.57 -10.48 -41.13
N GLN A 42 40.09 -11.69 -41.39
CA GLN A 42 38.84 -12.24 -40.89
C GLN A 42 38.72 -12.01 -39.38
N VAL A 43 37.66 -11.31 -38.98
CA VAL A 43 37.23 -11.22 -37.58
C VAL A 43 36.72 -12.61 -37.19
N PRO A 44 37.29 -13.29 -36.18
CA PRO A 44 36.65 -14.48 -35.64
C PRO A 44 35.31 -14.07 -35.01
N GLN A 45 34.21 -14.63 -35.52
CA GLN A 45 32.91 -14.52 -34.86
C GLN A 45 33.03 -15.18 -33.48
N ILE A 46 33.03 -14.36 -32.43
CA ILE A 46 32.85 -14.84 -31.07
C ILE A 46 31.38 -15.28 -30.96
N THR A 47 31.15 -16.58 -31.08
CA THR A 47 29.88 -17.18 -30.69
C THR A 47 29.80 -17.11 -29.18
N VAL A 48 29.15 -16.07 -28.65
CA VAL A 48 28.74 -16.03 -27.25
C VAL A 48 27.65 -17.08 -27.09
N PRO A 49 27.84 -18.16 -26.31
CA PRO A 49 26.72 -19.01 -25.96
C PRO A 49 25.74 -18.15 -25.15
N GLN A 50 24.52 -17.98 -25.67
CA GLN A 50 23.42 -17.42 -24.91
C GLN A 50 23.12 -18.38 -23.76
N SER A 51 23.80 -18.21 -22.64
CA SER A 51 23.31 -18.71 -21.36
C SER A 51 21.97 -18.02 -21.15
N GLN A 52 20.90 -18.79 -21.26
CA GLN A 52 19.57 -18.39 -20.82
C GLN A 52 19.68 -18.08 -19.33
N GLN A 53 19.92 -16.83 -18.97
CA GLN A 53 19.56 -16.32 -17.66
C GLN A 53 18.04 -16.22 -17.66
N GLU A 54 17.37 -17.35 -17.40
CA GLU A 54 16.07 -17.31 -16.78
C GLU A 54 16.27 -16.56 -15.46
N LEU A 55 15.86 -15.29 -15.45
CA LEU A 55 15.59 -14.59 -14.21
C LEU A 55 14.71 -15.55 -13.39
N PRO A 56 15.05 -15.86 -12.13
CA PRO A 56 14.12 -16.61 -11.30
C PRO A 56 12.80 -15.85 -11.37
N VAL A 57 11.76 -16.53 -11.85
CA VAL A 57 10.40 -16.06 -11.65
C VAL A 57 10.25 -16.04 -10.14
N MET A 58 10.48 -14.87 -9.54
CA MET A 58 10.06 -14.62 -8.17
C MET A 58 8.56 -14.84 -8.19
N GLU A 59 8.15 -16.04 -7.77
CA GLU A 59 6.78 -16.33 -7.39
C GLU A 59 6.40 -15.20 -6.43
N ALA A 60 5.47 -14.34 -6.86
CA ALA A 60 4.99 -13.27 -6.02
C ALA A 60 4.52 -13.94 -4.73
N ALA A 61 5.14 -13.61 -3.60
CA ALA A 61 4.79 -14.23 -2.33
C ALA A 61 3.29 -14.06 -2.14
N GLU A 62 2.55 -15.17 -2.13
CA GLU A 62 1.14 -15.15 -1.82
C GLU A 62 1.02 -14.60 -0.40
N GLN A 63 0.42 -13.42 -0.26
CA GLN A 63 0.22 -12.75 1.01
C GLN A 63 -1.25 -12.38 1.16
N ASN A 64 -1.71 -12.22 2.40
CA ASN A 64 -3.07 -11.77 2.67
C ASN A 64 -3.34 -10.45 1.93
N ARG A 65 -4.58 -10.16 1.57
CA ARG A 65 -4.91 -8.93 0.85
C ARG A 65 -6.13 -8.27 1.44
N VAL A 66 -6.01 -6.98 1.77
CA VAL A 66 -7.13 -6.17 2.22
C VAL A 66 -7.46 -5.13 1.16
N LEU A 67 -8.67 -5.21 0.61
CA LEU A 67 -9.13 -4.42 -0.51
C LEU A 67 -10.31 -3.55 -0.10
N LEU A 68 -10.19 -2.24 -0.26
CA LEU A 68 -11.30 -1.31 -0.09
C LEU A 68 -11.99 -1.09 -1.44
N ARG A 69 -13.24 -1.54 -1.56
CA ARG A 69 -14.09 -1.35 -2.73
C ARG A 69 -15.03 -0.18 -2.51
N THR A 70 -15.02 0.79 -3.41
CA THR A 70 -15.90 1.97 -3.35
C THR A 70 -16.57 2.17 -4.71
N PRO A 71 -17.88 2.46 -4.80
CA PRO A 71 -18.53 2.71 -6.09
C PRO A 71 -17.98 3.98 -6.76
N SER A 72 -18.25 4.18 -8.05
CA SER A 72 -18.04 5.48 -8.72
C SER A 72 -18.71 6.59 -7.91
N LEU A 73 -18.01 7.70 -7.64
CA LEU A 73 -18.59 8.85 -6.95
C LEU A 73 -18.96 9.97 -7.91
N MET A 74 -18.48 9.93 -9.16
CA MET A 74 -18.73 10.99 -10.15
C MET A 74 -20.21 11.25 -10.44
N ASP A 75 -21.04 10.23 -10.31
CA ASP A 75 -22.47 10.30 -10.63
C ASP A 75 -23.34 10.63 -9.39
N LEU A 76 -22.72 10.81 -8.23
CA LEU A 76 -23.43 11.07 -6.97
C LEU A 76 -23.51 12.57 -6.66
N SER A 77 -24.67 12.98 -6.17
CA SER A 77 -24.97 14.33 -5.73
C SER A 77 -24.76 14.52 -4.23
N ALA A 78 -24.72 15.78 -3.79
CA ALA A 78 -24.73 16.08 -2.36
C ALA A 78 -26.02 15.54 -1.71
N GLY A 79 -25.87 14.86 -0.58
CA GLY A 79 -26.95 14.16 0.13
C GLY A 79 -27.05 12.67 -0.21
N ASP A 80 -26.47 12.22 -1.33
CA ASP A 80 -26.49 10.80 -1.68
C ASP A 80 -25.65 9.98 -0.72
N GLU A 81 -26.06 8.73 -0.53
CA GLU A 81 -25.37 7.77 0.31
C GLU A 81 -24.72 6.67 -0.54
N PHE A 82 -23.54 6.22 -0.13
CA PHE A 82 -22.85 5.11 -0.78
C PHE A 82 -22.20 4.19 0.25
N THR A 83 -21.92 2.96 -0.16
CA THR A 83 -21.27 1.96 0.70
C THR A 83 -19.87 1.65 0.19
N ALA A 84 -18.87 1.83 1.05
CA ALA A 84 -17.54 1.29 0.88
C ALA A 84 -17.46 -0.08 1.56
N VAL A 85 -16.93 -1.08 0.86
CA VAL A 85 -16.81 -2.46 1.37
C VAL A 85 -15.34 -2.79 1.55
N LEU A 86 -14.97 -3.18 2.76
CA LEU A 86 -13.65 -3.69 3.08
C LEU A 86 -13.66 -5.20 2.91
N HIS A 87 -12.83 -5.69 2.00
CA HIS A 87 -12.74 -7.08 1.61
C HIS A 87 -11.38 -7.64 2.04
N LEU A 88 -11.34 -8.90 2.47
CA LEU A 88 -10.13 -9.62 2.85
C LEU A 88 -10.04 -10.89 1.99
N ASP A 89 -8.85 -11.13 1.46
CA ASP A 89 -8.42 -12.42 0.94
C ASP A 89 -7.36 -12.94 1.94
N ALA A 90 -7.78 -13.83 2.83
CA ALA A 90 -6.96 -14.44 3.86
C ALA A 90 -6.34 -15.74 3.34
N LEU A 91 -5.02 -15.83 3.38
CA LEU A 91 -4.25 -17.03 3.07
C LEU A 91 -3.86 -17.81 4.32
N GLU A 92 -3.93 -17.16 5.48
CA GLU A 92 -3.63 -17.75 6.78
C GLU A 92 -4.70 -17.28 7.78
N GLU A 93 -4.85 -18.00 8.89
CA GLU A 93 -5.79 -17.62 9.95
C GLU A 93 -5.39 -16.29 10.60
N ILE A 94 -6.37 -15.38 10.76
CA ILE A 94 -6.16 -14.06 11.34
C ILE A 94 -6.92 -13.96 12.66
N HIS A 95 -6.17 -13.81 13.74
CA HIS A 95 -6.71 -13.69 15.10
C HIS A 95 -7.12 -12.26 15.44
N GLN A 96 -6.37 -11.27 14.95
CA GLN A 96 -6.61 -9.87 15.23
C GLN A 96 -6.18 -8.97 14.07
N GLY A 97 -6.84 -7.82 13.97
CA GLY A 97 -6.51 -6.82 12.97
C GLY A 97 -6.82 -5.42 13.43
N VAL A 98 -6.02 -4.47 12.95
CA VAL A 98 -6.21 -3.03 13.11
C VAL A 98 -6.04 -2.38 11.75
N LEU A 99 -7.03 -1.61 11.34
CA LEU A 99 -7.08 -0.88 10.09
C LEU A 99 -7.55 0.54 10.37
N ARG A 100 -7.14 1.48 9.54
CA ARG A 100 -7.69 2.84 9.58
C ARG A 100 -8.01 3.32 8.18
N LEU A 101 -9.26 3.73 7.99
CA LEU A 101 -9.75 4.33 6.76
C LEU A 101 -9.71 5.85 6.91
N GLN A 102 -9.03 6.55 6.01
CA GLN A 102 -9.10 8.00 5.87
C GLN A 102 -10.19 8.37 4.89
N PHE A 103 -10.81 9.53 5.10
CA PHE A 103 -11.79 10.11 4.18
C PHE A 103 -11.74 11.64 4.26
N ASP A 104 -12.23 12.32 3.23
CA ASP A 104 -12.37 13.77 3.26
C ASP A 104 -13.63 14.18 4.04
N ALA A 105 -13.45 14.61 5.29
CA ALA A 105 -14.55 15.00 6.16
C ALA A 105 -15.27 16.29 5.75
N ALA A 106 -14.70 17.10 4.83
CA ALA A 106 -15.43 18.23 4.26
C ALA A 106 -16.44 17.78 3.20
N ARG A 107 -16.28 16.55 2.68
CA ARG A 107 -17.04 16.03 1.54
C ARG A 107 -17.87 14.81 1.88
N MET A 108 -17.54 14.10 2.96
CA MET A 108 -18.15 12.84 3.34
C MET A 108 -18.39 12.78 4.85
N GLU A 109 -19.52 12.18 5.21
CA GLU A 109 -19.91 11.89 6.59
C GLU A 109 -20.15 10.38 6.72
N PRO A 110 -19.41 9.64 7.56
CA PRO A 110 -19.70 8.25 7.84
C PRO A 110 -21.00 8.14 8.66
N ILE A 111 -21.90 7.27 8.22
CA ILE A 111 -23.23 7.08 8.81
C ILE A 111 -23.24 5.83 9.68
N GLU A 112 -22.62 4.75 9.20
CA GLU A 112 -22.74 3.43 9.80
C GLU A 112 -21.56 2.55 9.40
N VAL A 113 -21.16 1.65 10.30
CA VAL A 113 -20.24 0.54 10.02
C VAL A 113 -20.91 -0.75 10.45
N GLN A 114 -20.99 -1.71 9.53
CA GLN A 114 -21.51 -3.05 9.77
C GLN A 114 -20.37 -4.07 9.62
N PRO A 115 -20.33 -5.12 10.45
CA PRO A 115 -19.41 -6.23 10.24
C PRO A 115 -19.79 -7.01 8.98
N GLY A 116 -18.78 -7.46 8.23
CA GLY A 116 -18.95 -8.40 7.12
C GLY A 116 -18.95 -9.85 7.60
N GLU A 117 -19.21 -10.77 6.68
CA GLU A 117 -19.37 -12.21 6.97
C GLU A 117 -18.08 -12.92 7.38
N MET A 118 -16.91 -12.38 7.06
CA MET A 118 -15.64 -12.97 7.49
C MET A 118 -15.38 -12.80 8.98
N LEU A 119 -16.05 -11.87 9.65
CA LEU A 119 -15.89 -11.65 11.08
C LEU A 119 -16.81 -12.60 11.86
N PRO A 120 -16.27 -13.57 12.62
CA PRO A 120 -17.06 -14.40 13.50
C PRO A 120 -17.92 -13.57 14.47
N THR A 121 -19.08 -14.09 14.82
CA THR A 121 -20.05 -13.36 15.66
C THR A 121 -19.56 -13.12 17.08
N ASP A 122 -18.65 -13.98 17.56
CA ASP A 122 -17.99 -13.95 18.86
C ASP A 122 -16.71 -13.08 18.89
N MET A 123 -16.26 -12.53 17.75
CA MET A 123 -15.16 -11.57 17.73
C MET A 123 -15.56 -10.22 18.32
N VAL A 124 -14.65 -9.63 19.11
CA VAL A 124 -14.72 -8.23 19.50
C VAL A 124 -14.39 -7.38 18.30
N ARG A 125 -15.20 -6.35 18.06
CA ARG A 125 -15.10 -5.46 16.91
C ARG A 125 -15.21 -4.03 17.39
N ILE A 126 -14.37 -3.15 16.86
CA ILE A 126 -14.34 -1.72 17.16
C ILE A 126 -14.43 -0.99 15.83
N ALA A 127 -15.40 -0.09 15.72
CA ALA A 127 -15.50 0.88 14.65
C ALA A 127 -15.99 2.20 15.25
N ASP A 128 -15.27 3.29 15.03
CA ASP A 128 -15.61 4.61 15.58
C ASP A 128 -15.77 5.64 14.46
N ILE A 129 -17.03 5.97 14.14
CA ILE A 129 -17.36 6.97 13.11
C ILE A 129 -17.49 8.39 13.67
N SER A 130 -17.31 8.59 14.98
CA SER A 130 -17.44 9.93 15.58
C SER A 130 -16.23 10.83 15.30
N ARG A 131 -15.17 10.28 14.70
CA ARG A 131 -13.93 10.98 14.40
C ARG A 131 -13.97 11.60 13.01
N SER A 132 -13.48 12.84 12.93
CA SER A 132 -13.36 13.54 11.66
C SER A 132 -12.11 13.06 10.91
N GLY A 133 -12.29 12.74 9.63
CA GLY A 133 -11.20 12.45 8.68
C GLY A 133 -10.67 11.01 8.69
N PHE A 134 -11.07 10.19 9.66
CA PHE A 134 -10.76 8.77 9.65
C PHE A 134 -11.72 7.91 10.49
N ILE A 135 -11.76 6.62 10.19
CA ILE A 135 -12.48 5.58 10.93
C ILE A 135 -11.47 4.53 11.35
N PRO A 136 -11.17 4.38 12.67
CA PRO A 136 -10.41 3.24 13.15
C PRO A 136 -11.31 2.01 13.15
N LEU A 137 -10.77 0.91 12.64
CA LEU A 137 -11.39 -0.41 12.62
C LEU A 137 -10.46 -1.38 13.34
N ALA A 138 -10.98 -2.16 14.27
CA ALA A 138 -10.22 -3.23 14.90
C ALA A 138 -11.10 -4.44 15.15
N PHE A 139 -10.49 -5.62 15.14
CA PHE A 139 -11.13 -6.86 15.52
C PHE A 139 -10.13 -7.77 16.22
N THR A 140 -10.62 -8.60 17.13
CA THR A 140 -9.82 -9.61 17.82
C THR A 140 -10.72 -10.75 18.28
N ALA A 141 -10.24 -11.99 18.17
CA ALA A 141 -10.91 -13.12 18.78
C ALA A 141 -10.84 -12.99 20.31
N LEU A 142 -11.91 -13.42 20.98
CA LEU A 142 -11.91 -13.58 22.43
C LEU A 142 -11.11 -14.84 22.81
N PRO A 143 -10.64 -14.95 24.07
CA PRO A 143 -10.05 -16.20 24.56
C PRO A 143 -11.01 -17.39 24.34
N GLY A 144 -10.58 -18.36 23.55
CA GLY A 144 -11.39 -19.54 23.17
C GLY A 144 -12.46 -19.28 22.10
N GLY A 145 -12.48 -18.07 21.51
CA GLY A 145 -13.32 -17.72 20.37
C GLY A 145 -12.71 -18.10 19.03
N SER A 146 -13.40 -17.74 17.95
CA SER A 146 -13.02 -18.11 16.58
C SER A 146 -12.11 -17.06 15.93
N ASP A 147 -11.11 -17.53 15.20
CA ASP A 147 -10.28 -16.73 14.31
C ASP A 147 -10.99 -16.50 12.97
N ILE A 148 -10.52 -15.53 12.18
CA ILE A 148 -10.90 -15.44 10.77
C ILE A 148 -10.14 -16.54 10.03
N GLY A 149 -10.88 -17.51 9.50
CA GLY A 149 -10.30 -18.59 8.70
C GLY A 149 -9.80 -18.12 7.34
N GLU A 150 -9.03 -18.98 6.68
CA GLU A 150 -8.62 -18.82 5.29
C GLU A 150 -9.84 -18.65 4.37
N GLY A 151 -9.71 -17.81 3.34
CA GLY A 151 -10.78 -17.56 2.39
C GLY A 151 -10.92 -16.09 2.00
N SER A 152 -12.03 -15.76 1.35
CA SER A 152 -12.24 -14.49 0.68
C SER A 152 -13.63 -13.97 1.01
N GLY A 153 -13.74 -12.72 1.48
CA GLY A 153 -15.02 -12.12 1.85
C GLY A 153 -14.90 -10.75 2.48
N GLU A 154 -16.00 -10.23 3.01
CA GLU A 154 -16.08 -8.90 3.59
C GLU A 154 -15.72 -8.88 5.07
N LEU A 155 -14.88 -7.90 5.44
CA LEU A 155 -14.59 -7.55 6.83
C LEU A 155 -15.59 -6.52 7.37
N PHE A 156 -15.84 -5.44 6.62
CA PHE A 156 -16.70 -4.35 7.05
C PHE A 156 -17.42 -3.70 5.88
N ARG A 157 -18.67 -3.25 6.10
CA ARG A 157 -19.40 -2.35 5.21
C ARG A 157 -19.51 -1.00 5.88
N ILE A 158 -19.01 0.05 5.24
CA ILE A 158 -19.05 1.41 5.75
C ILE A 158 -19.95 2.25 4.85
N ARG A 159 -21.03 2.79 5.41
CA ARG A 159 -21.93 3.68 4.68
C ARG A 159 -21.54 5.14 4.92
N PHE A 160 -21.45 5.91 3.84
CA PHE A 160 -21.12 7.33 3.85
C PHE A 160 -22.25 8.13 3.22
N ARG A 161 -22.44 9.37 3.69
CA ARG A 161 -23.20 10.42 3.01
C ARG A 161 -22.25 11.41 2.37
N LEU A 162 -22.54 11.83 1.15
CA LEU A 162 -21.83 12.93 0.51
C LEU A 162 -22.38 14.29 1.00
N LEU A 163 -21.48 15.14 1.47
CA LEU A 163 -21.79 16.52 1.89
C LEU A 163 -21.68 17.52 0.72
N SER A 164 -20.99 17.12 -0.35
CA SER A 164 -20.79 17.88 -1.58
C SER A 164 -20.94 16.96 -2.78
N ALA A 165 -21.11 17.52 -3.98
CA ALA A 165 -21.11 16.72 -5.22
C ALA A 165 -19.92 15.75 -5.25
N GLY A 166 -20.19 14.52 -5.69
CA GLY A 166 -19.22 13.45 -5.67
C GLY A 166 -18.04 13.75 -6.59
N SER A 167 -16.86 13.31 -6.18
CA SER A 167 -15.70 13.24 -7.06
C SER A 167 -14.75 12.18 -6.55
N GLU A 168 -13.90 11.71 -7.45
CA GLU A 168 -12.92 10.67 -7.17
C GLU A 168 -11.80 11.15 -6.23
N ALA A 169 -11.58 12.46 -6.16
CA ALA A 169 -10.66 13.05 -5.20
C ALA A 169 -11.23 12.90 -3.79
N GLY A 170 -10.41 12.52 -2.80
CA GLY A 170 -10.86 12.41 -1.41
C GLY A 170 -11.76 11.20 -1.12
N ARG A 171 -11.78 10.21 -2.01
CA ARG A 171 -12.37 8.88 -1.73
C ARG A 171 -11.81 8.29 -0.44
N PRO A 172 -12.61 7.46 0.25
CA PRO A 172 -12.08 6.68 1.36
C PRO A 172 -10.89 5.83 0.92
N GLY A 173 -9.85 5.77 1.74
CA GLY A 173 -8.62 5.04 1.47
C GLY A 173 -7.94 4.59 2.76
N PHE A 174 -6.91 3.76 2.68
CA PHE A 174 -6.16 3.35 3.86
C PHE A 174 -5.19 4.43 4.33
N GLN A 175 -5.07 4.63 5.64
CA GLN A 175 -3.94 5.36 6.21
C GLN A 175 -2.68 4.48 6.11
N GLY A 176 -1.74 4.83 5.24
CA GLY A 176 -0.54 4.02 4.94
C GLY A 176 0.51 3.87 6.06
N GLU A 177 0.24 4.38 7.27
CA GLU A 177 1.14 4.23 8.41
C GLU A 177 1.02 2.84 9.04
N SER A 178 2.17 2.19 9.20
CA SER A 178 2.24 0.77 9.58
C SER A 178 1.69 0.46 10.97
N GLU A 179 1.64 1.45 11.88
CA GLU A 179 1.01 1.30 13.19
C GLU A 179 -0.51 1.13 13.13
N PHE A 180 -1.15 1.66 12.08
CA PHE A 180 -2.61 1.60 11.90
C PHE A 180 -3.06 0.50 10.96
N LEU A 181 -2.12 -0.35 10.51
CA LEU A 181 -2.31 -1.39 9.51
C LEU A 181 -1.60 -2.67 9.96
N GLN A 182 -2.32 -3.53 10.68
CA GLN A 182 -1.78 -4.75 11.24
C GLN A 182 -2.79 -5.89 11.13
N LEU A 183 -2.31 -7.06 10.72
CA LEU A 183 -2.97 -8.35 10.91
C LEU A 183 -2.02 -9.21 11.74
N ARG A 184 -2.55 -10.02 12.66
CA ARG A 184 -1.74 -10.96 13.45
C ARG A 184 -2.45 -12.30 13.63
N ASP A 185 -1.66 -13.35 13.75
CA ASP A 185 -2.11 -14.69 14.13
C ASP A 185 -2.39 -14.80 15.63
N ASN A 186 -2.78 -16.00 16.07
CA ASN A 186 -3.11 -16.32 17.45
C ASN A 186 -1.89 -16.36 18.40
N GLU A 187 -0.67 -16.43 17.85
CA GLU A 187 0.59 -16.25 18.58
C GLU A 187 0.97 -14.76 18.73
N GLY A 188 0.20 -13.87 18.10
CA GLY A 188 0.43 -12.43 18.08
C GLY A 188 1.52 -11.99 17.11
N LYS A 189 2.01 -12.88 16.25
CA LYS A 189 2.99 -12.56 15.19
C LYS A 189 2.29 -11.79 14.07
N ARG A 190 2.99 -10.79 13.54
CA ARG A 190 2.48 -9.95 12.44
C ARG A 190 2.44 -10.76 11.15
N LEU A 191 1.30 -10.70 10.47
CA LEU A 191 1.10 -11.29 9.16
C LEU A 191 1.41 -10.27 8.07
N SER A 192 1.99 -10.73 6.96
CA SER A 192 2.19 -9.92 5.76
C SER A 192 0.87 -9.79 5.00
N PHE A 193 0.63 -8.59 4.46
CA PHE A 193 -0.54 -8.35 3.62
C PHE A 193 -0.37 -7.17 2.68
N GLU A 194 -1.12 -7.20 1.58
CA GLU A 194 -1.25 -6.08 0.64
C GLU A 194 -2.48 -5.24 0.95
N LEU A 195 -2.38 -3.96 0.60
CA LEU A 195 -3.50 -3.04 0.57
C LEU A 195 -3.85 -2.70 -0.86
N GLY A 196 -5.14 -2.72 -1.17
CA GLY A 196 -5.66 -2.27 -2.46
C GLY A 196 -6.87 -1.35 -2.28
N THR A 197 -7.01 -0.38 -3.18
CA THR A 197 -8.26 0.38 -3.32
C THR A 197 -8.80 0.15 -4.72
N GLN A 198 -10.08 -0.20 -4.83
CA GLN A 198 -10.76 -0.41 -6.10
C GLN A 198 -11.98 0.49 -6.20
N ALA A 199 -12.03 1.31 -7.25
CA ALA A 199 -13.26 1.98 -7.66
C ALA A 199 -14.10 0.99 -8.48
N GLY A 200 -15.36 0.81 -8.11
CA GLY A 200 -16.34 0.08 -8.90
C GLY A 200 -16.80 0.96 -10.07
N GLY A 201 -16.80 0.42 -11.29
CA GLY A 201 -17.50 1.03 -12.40
C GLY A 201 -19.01 1.09 -12.12
N SER A 202 -19.69 2.13 -12.59
CA SER A 202 -21.12 2.33 -12.40
C SER A 202 -21.91 1.09 -12.84
N ASN A 203 -22.44 0.33 -11.87
CA ASN A 203 -23.54 -0.59 -12.14
C ASN A 203 -24.81 0.25 -12.23
N VAL A 204 -25.04 0.79 -13.43
CA VAL A 204 -26.37 1.26 -13.83
C VAL A 204 -27.22 0.00 -13.98
N ASN A 205 -28.15 -0.22 -13.06
CA ASN A 205 -29.32 -1.07 -13.29
C ASN A 205 -30.53 -0.17 -13.53
#